data_AF-A0A1C6PY81-F1
#
_entry.id   AF-A0A1C6PY81-F1
#
_cell.length_a   1.000
_cell.length_b   1.000
_cell.length_c   1.000
_cell.angle_alpha   90.00
_cell.angle_beta   90.00
_cell.angle_gamma   90.00
#
_symmetry.space_group_name_H-M   'P 1'
#
loop_
_entity.id
_entity.type
_entity.pdbx_description
1 polymer ?
#
loop_
_entity_poly.entity_id
_entity_poly.type
_entity_poly.pdbx_seq_one_letter_code
_entity_poly.pdbx_strand_id
1 'polypeptide(L)'
;MAGDGLQADIPSLKSGGRDFTGVGQRYQSAVEKLKNALTGLEGKDTPPWGDDEIGEKFGVVYEGLRDGMYESMGHLAAKLQEIGGALNTMADNHQADEDFNESLMKQHVANAEAEGQKIIALKSPHT
;
A
#
# COMPACT_ATOMS: atom_id res chain seq x y z
N MET A 1 24.73 19.45 -10.07
CA MET A 1 23.44 19.83 -9.47
C MET A 1 22.27 19.30 -10.32
N ALA A 2 22.18 17.97 -10.52
CA ALA A 2 21.15 17.35 -11.38
C ALA A 2 20.79 15.93 -10.90
N GLY A 3 20.71 15.71 -9.58
CA GLY A 3 20.41 14.38 -9.00
C GLY A 3 19.33 14.38 -7.93
N ASP A 4 19.15 15.49 -7.20
CA ASP A 4 18.32 15.52 -5.99
C ASP A 4 16.81 15.68 -6.26
N GLY A 5 16.43 16.19 -7.44
CA GLY A 5 15.02 16.47 -7.78
C GLY A 5 14.25 15.31 -8.43
N LEU A 6 14.89 14.16 -8.66
CA LEU A 6 14.31 13.03 -9.41
C LEU A 6 14.33 11.69 -8.64
N GLN A 7 14.92 11.61 -7.45
CA GLN A 7 14.86 10.40 -6.63
C GLN A 7 13.54 10.33 -5.88
N ALA A 8 12.94 9.14 -5.86
CA ALA A 8 11.78 8.92 -5.03
C ALA A 8 12.21 8.85 -3.57
N ASP A 9 11.42 9.45 -2.68
CA ASP A 9 11.59 9.25 -1.24
C ASP A 9 11.06 7.85 -0.86
N ILE A 10 11.87 6.83 -1.14
CA ILE A 10 11.61 5.42 -0.84
C ILE A 10 11.24 5.24 0.65
N PRO A 11 11.96 5.84 1.63
CA PRO A 11 11.56 5.79 3.03
C PRO A 11 10.14 6.29 3.28
N SER A 12 9.75 7.43 2.70
CA SER A 12 8.39 7.96 2.84
C SER A 12 7.34 7.05 2.21
N LEU A 13 7.61 6.48 1.03
CA LEU A 13 6.72 5.51 0.39
C LEU A 13 6.52 4.26 1.25
N LYS A 14 7.60 3.69 1.81
CA LYS A 14 7.49 2.53 2.73
C LYS A 14 6.81 2.89 4.04
N SER A 15 7.01 4.10 4.56
CA SER A 15 6.29 4.57 5.75
C SER A 15 4.79 4.69 5.47
N GLY A 16 4.42 5.40 4.41
CA GLY A 16 3.03 5.53 3.99
C GLY A 16 2.38 4.18 3.70
N GLY A 17 3.11 3.27 3.04
CA GLY A 17 2.67 1.89 2.80
C GLY A 17 2.27 1.17 4.09
N ARG A 18 3.17 1.17 5.08
CA ARG A 18 2.91 0.60 6.42
C ARG A 18 1.76 1.27 7.15
N ASP A 19 1.66 2.60 7.07
CA ASP A 19 0.61 3.36 7.73
C ASP A 19 -0.76 3.02 7.17
N PHE A 20 -0.91 2.99 5.83
CA PHE A 20 -2.16 2.61 5.17
C PHE A 20 -2.56 1.17 5.44
N THR A 21 -1.63 0.22 5.37
CA THR A 21 -1.89 -1.18 5.77
C THR A 21 -2.33 -1.26 7.23
N GLY A 22 -1.64 -0.55 8.14
CA GLY A 22 -1.96 -0.55 9.56
C GLY A 22 -3.33 0.07 9.87
N VAL A 23 -3.68 1.19 9.22
CA VAL A 23 -5.01 1.80 9.34
C VAL A 23 -6.08 0.85 8.79
N GLY A 24 -5.86 0.23 7.63
CA GLY A 24 -6.78 -0.74 7.04
C GLY A 24 -7.07 -1.93 7.96
N GLN A 25 -6.03 -2.50 8.60
CA GLN A 25 -6.18 -3.60 9.56
C GLN A 25 -6.93 -3.20 10.84
N ARG A 26 -6.62 -2.02 11.40
CA ARG A 26 -7.32 -1.49 12.57
C ARG A 26 -8.78 -1.20 12.26
N TYR A 27 -9.05 -0.63 11.09
CA TYR A 27 -10.40 -0.35 10.63
C TYR A 27 -11.20 -1.64 10.43
N GLN A 28 -10.64 -2.64 9.73
CA GLN A 28 -11.26 -3.96 9.60
C GLN A 28 -11.59 -4.59 10.95
N SER A 29 -10.66 -4.52 11.91
CA SER A 29 -10.88 -5.04 13.27
C SER A 29 -12.01 -4.31 13.99
N ALA A 30 -12.17 -2.99 13.79
CA ALA A 30 -13.26 -2.22 14.36
C ALA A 30 -14.61 -2.59 13.71
N VAL A 31 -14.63 -2.80 12.40
CA VAL A 31 -15.82 -3.22 11.64
C VAL A 31 -16.29 -4.60 12.11
N GLU A 32 -15.37 -5.56 12.27
CA GLU A 32 -15.72 -6.89 12.80
C GLU A 32 -16.26 -6.82 14.23
N LYS A 33 -15.69 -5.98 15.09
CA LYS A 33 -16.22 -5.76 16.45
C LYS A 33 -17.63 -5.18 16.41
N LEU A 34 -17.87 -4.18 15.55
CA LEU A 34 -19.19 -3.58 15.37
C LEU A 34 -20.20 -4.61 14.89
N LYS A 35 -19.86 -5.38 13.85
CA LYS A 35 -20.70 -6.44 13.29
C LYS A 35 -21.09 -7.45 14.35
N ASN A 36 -20.10 -7.99 15.07
CA ASN A 36 -20.34 -8.98 16.12
C ASN A 36 -21.19 -8.43 17.26
N ALA A 37 -21.00 -7.16 17.65
CA ALA A 37 -21.80 -6.53 18.70
C ALA A 37 -23.25 -6.33 18.27
N LEU A 38 -23.50 -5.83 17.06
CA LEU A 38 -24.85 -5.61 16.53
C LEU A 38 -25.59 -6.94 16.32
N THR A 39 -24.95 -7.94 15.70
CA THR A 39 -25.52 -9.28 15.56
C THR A 39 -25.77 -9.93 16.91
N GLY A 40 -24.95 -9.65 17.93
CA GLY A 40 -25.20 -10.09 19.30
C GLY A 40 -26.45 -9.47 19.93
N LEU A 41 -26.77 -8.21 19.61
CA LEU A 41 -27.96 -7.51 20.09
C LEU A 41 -29.24 -7.96 19.37
N GLU A 42 -29.13 -8.43 18.13
CA GLU A 42 -30.26 -8.88 17.32
C GLU A 42 -30.95 -10.14 17.87
N GLY A 43 -30.23 -10.93 18.67
CA GLY A 43 -30.80 -12.13 19.30
C GLY A 43 -31.17 -13.22 18.29
N LYS A 44 -31.85 -14.27 18.76
CA LYS A 44 -32.29 -15.41 17.92
C LYS A 44 -33.81 -15.54 17.77
N ASP A 45 -34.56 -15.15 18.79
CA ASP A 45 -35.99 -15.47 18.89
C ASP A 45 -36.89 -14.29 18.54
N THR A 46 -36.56 -13.09 19.04
CA THR A 46 -37.33 -11.87 18.75
C THR A 46 -36.35 -10.74 18.45
N PRO A 47 -36.40 -10.14 17.25
CA PRO A 47 -35.55 -9.01 16.92
C PRO A 47 -35.76 -7.85 17.90
N PRO A 48 -34.75 -6.99 18.12
CA PRO A 48 -34.81 -5.91 19.10
C PRO A 48 -35.83 -4.83 18.77
N TRP A 49 -36.34 -4.80 17.53
CA TRP A 49 -37.42 -3.93 17.06
C TRP A 49 -38.81 -4.57 17.13
N GLY A 50 -38.93 -5.79 17.64
CA GLY A 50 -40.19 -6.53 17.76
C GLY A 50 -40.53 -7.36 16.52
N ASP A 51 -41.45 -8.30 16.73
CA ASP A 51 -42.00 -9.22 15.72
C ASP A 51 -43.46 -8.85 15.35
N ASP A 52 -43.84 -7.60 15.58
CA ASP A 52 -45.11 -7.04 15.12
C ASP A 52 -44.96 -6.44 13.72
N GLU A 53 -46.07 -6.11 13.05
CA GLU A 53 -46.05 -5.59 11.67
C GLU A 53 -45.15 -4.35 11.49
N ILE A 54 -45.06 -3.51 12.53
CA ILE A 54 -44.19 -2.33 12.53
C ILE A 54 -42.73 -2.74 12.68
N GLY A 55 -42.44 -3.65 13.62
CA GLY A 55 -41.12 -4.24 13.80
C GLY A 55 -40.59 -4.91 12.53
N GLU A 56 -41.38 -5.74 11.86
CA GLU A 56 -40.97 -6.39 10.60
C GLU A 56 -40.58 -5.36 9.52
N LYS A 57 -41.40 -4.31 9.32
CA LYS A 57 -41.12 -3.25 8.34
C LYS A 57 -39.85 -2.49 8.68
N PHE A 58 -39.62 -2.21 9.96
CA PHE A 58 -38.39 -1.58 10.42
C PHE A 58 -37.18 -2.50 10.17
N GLY A 59 -37.31 -3.78 10.53
CA GLY A 59 -36.28 -4.81 10.36
C GLY A 59 -35.79 -4.90 8.92
N VAL A 60 -36.69 -5.00 7.94
CA VAL A 60 -36.32 -5.07 6.52
C VAL A 60 -35.44 -3.88 6.10
N VAL A 61 -35.78 -2.66 6.52
CA VAL A 61 -35.02 -1.46 6.16
C VAL A 61 -33.69 -1.41 6.91
N TYR A 62 -33.72 -1.70 8.22
CA TYR A 62 -32.53 -1.69 9.08
C TYR A 62 -31.51 -2.73 8.62
N GLU A 63 -31.92 -3.98 8.41
CA GLU A 63 -31.04 -5.07 7.99
C GLU A 63 -30.42 -4.78 6.63
N GLY A 64 -31.21 -4.28 5.66
CA GLY A 64 -30.69 -3.89 4.35
C GLY A 64 -29.65 -2.77 4.43
N LEU A 65 -29.90 -1.74 5.25
CA LEU A 65 -28.93 -0.66 5.47
C LEU A 65 -27.68 -1.17 6.19
N ARG A 66 -27.86 -1.95 7.26
CA ARG A 66 -26.80 -2.55 8.08
C ARG A 66 -25.87 -3.41 7.22
N ASP A 67 -26.42 -4.30 6.41
CA ASP A 67 -25.66 -5.23 5.57
C ASP A 67 -24.90 -4.47 4.48
N GLY A 68 -25.54 -3.49 3.83
CA GLY A 68 -24.86 -2.60 2.88
C GLY A 68 -23.73 -1.79 3.52
N MET A 69 -23.90 -1.35 4.77
CA MET A 69 -22.83 -0.70 5.52
C MET A 69 -21.69 -1.67 5.85
N TYR A 70 -21.95 -2.91 6.25
CA TYR A 70 -20.90 -3.92 6.47
C TYR A 70 -20.08 -4.17 5.22
N GLU A 71 -20.72 -4.32 4.07
CA GLU A 71 -20.03 -4.50 2.79
C GLU A 71 -19.18 -3.28 2.43
N SER A 72 -19.74 -2.07 2.54
CA SER A 72 -19.04 -0.82 2.24
C SER A 72 -17.81 -0.62 3.15
N MET A 73 -17.96 -0.88 4.44
CA MET A 73 -16.87 -0.80 5.41
C MET A 73 -15.80 -1.87 5.14
N GLY A 74 -16.19 -3.10 4.82
CA GLY A 74 -15.25 -4.14 4.40
C GLY A 74 -14.44 -3.75 3.17
N HIS A 75 -15.10 -3.18 2.16
CA HIS A 75 -14.44 -2.70 0.94
C HIS A 75 -13.48 -1.53 1.22
N LEU A 76 -13.85 -0.58 2.07
CA LEU A 76 -12.96 0.50 2.48
C LEU A 76 -11.71 -0.04 3.19
N ALA A 77 -11.86 -1.02 4.08
CA ALA A 77 -10.73 -1.66 4.74
C ALA A 77 -9.76 -2.31 3.74
N ALA A 78 -10.30 -3.01 2.73
CA ALA A 78 -9.51 -3.62 1.67
C ALA A 78 -8.78 -2.56 0.84
N LYS A 79 -9.46 -1.47 0.45
CA LYS A 79 -8.86 -0.39 -0.34
C LYS A 79 -7.71 0.31 0.39
N LEU A 80 -7.82 0.51 1.70
CA LEU A 80 -6.72 1.05 2.51
C LEU A 80 -5.49 0.12 2.48
N GLN A 81 -5.70 -1.20 2.56
CA GLN A 81 -4.61 -2.17 2.46
C GLN A 81 -4.01 -2.24 1.06
N GLU A 82 -4.83 -2.14 0.00
CA GLU A 82 -4.38 -2.06 -1.39
C GLU A 82 -3.49 -0.84 -1.64
N ILE A 83 -3.87 0.34 -1.13
CA ILE A 83 -3.04 1.55 -1.20
C ILE A 83 -1.69 1.30 -0.50
N GLY A 84 -1.72 0.69 0.69
CA GLY A 84 -0.51 0.33 1.42
C GLY A 84 0.43 -0.58 0.62
N GLY A 85 -0.15 -1.60 -0.02
CA GLY A 85 0.59 -2.50 -0.92
C GLY A 85 1.17 -1.79 -2.13
N ALA A 86 0.38 -0.93 -2.80
CA ALA A 86 0.82 -0.18 -3.97
C ALA A 86 2.00 0.76 -3.66
N LEU A 87 1.98 1.43 -2.50
CA LEU A 87 3.09 2.28 -2.05
C LEU A 87 4.38 1.49 -1.80
N ASN A 88 4.27 0.30 -1.20
CA ASN A 88 5.43 -0.58 -1.02
C ASN A 88 6.00 -1.05 -2.37
N THR A 89 5.14 -1.46 -3.30
CA THR A 89 5.55 -1.84 -4.66
C THR A 89 6.25 -0.68 -5.38
N MET A 90 5.71 0.54 -5.26
CA MET A 90 6.33 1.73 -5.84
C MET A 90 7.72 1.98 -5.24
N ALA A 91 7.87 1.83 -3.92
CA ALA A 91 9.14 1.99 -3.24
C ALA A 91 10.18 0.95 -3.72
N ASP A 92 9.76 -0.31 -3.86
CA ASP A 92 10.64 -1.39 -4.32
C ASP A 92 11.06 -1.21 -5.79
N ASN A 93 10.14 -0.73 -6.66
CA ASN A 93 10.46 -0.41 -8.04
C ASN A 93 11.49 0.72 -8.15
N HIS A 94 11.29 1.82 -7.40
CA HIS A 94 12.26 2.92 -7.38
C HIS A 94 13.63 2.49 -6.88
N GLN A 95 13.67 1.66 -5.82
CA GLN A 95 14.93 1.14 -5.30
C GLN A 95 15.66 0.29 -6.35
N ALA A 96 14.94 -0.59 -7.06
CA ALA A 96 15.53 -1.41 -8.11
C ALA A 96 16.06 -0.58 -9.30
N ASP A 97 15.32 0.45 -9.71
CA ASP A 97 15.73 1.35 -10.79
C ASP A 97 16.99 2.16 -10.42
N GLU A 98 17.05 2.65 -9.17
CA GLU A 98 18.22 3.38 -8.65
C GLU A 98 19.46 2.48 -8.56
N ASP A 99 19.32 1.27 -8.02
CA ASP A 99 20.40 0.29 -7.94
C ASP A 99 20.92 -0.09 -9.34
N PHE A 100 20.01 -0.31 -10.28
CA PHE A 100 20.36 -0.59 -11.68
C PHE A 100 21.12 0.57 -12.31
N ASN A 101 20.61 1.79 -12.19
CA ASN A 101 21.24 2.98 -12.76
C ASN A 101 22.62 3.25 -12.15
N GLU A 102 22.77 3.09 -10.84
CA GLU A 102 24.07 3.22 -10.17
C GLU A 102 25.08 2.19 -10.70
N SER A 103 24.65 0.94 -10.88
CA SER A 103 25.51 -0.12 -11.42
C SER A 103 25.98 0.19 -12.85
N LEU A 104 25.06 0.67 -13.70
CA LEU A 104 25.33 1.03 -15.09
C LEU A 104 26.32 2.21 -15.16
N MET A 105 26.11 3.23 -14.34
CA MET A 105 27.00 4.39 -14.26
C MET A 105 28.41 3.99 -13.80
N LYS A 106 28.54 3.15 -12.77
CA LYS A 106 29.84 2.62 -12.31
C LYS A 106 30.56 1.86 -13.41
N GLN A 107 29.84 1.04 -14.17
CA GLN A 107 30.42 0.30 -15.29
C GLN A 107 30.90 1.22 -16.41
N HIS A 108 30.11 2.25 -16.78
CA HIS A 108 30.52 3.23 -17.79
C HIS A 108 31.77 4.00 -17.38
N VAL A 109 31.86 4.42 -16.11
CA VAL A 109 33.06 5.10 -15.59
C VAL A 109 34.27 4.18 -15.66
N ALA A 110 34.16 2.94 -15.18
CA ALA A 110 35.25 1.97 -15.23
C ALA A 110 35.73 1.67 -16.67
N ASN A 111 34.79 1.56 -17.62
CA ASN A 111 35.12 1.38 -19.04
C ASN A 111 35.87 2.58 -19.61
N ALA A 112 35.39 3.80 -19.33
CA ALA A 112 36.05 5.02 -19.79
C ALA A 112 37.45 5.19 -19.21
N GLU A 113 37.66 4.86 -17.93
CA GLU A 113 38.97 4.84 -17.29
C GLU A 113 39.92 3.84 -17.94
N ALA A 114 39.44 2.62 -18.21
CA ALA A 114 40.22 1.58 -18.88
C ALA A 114 40.61 1.97 -20.31
N GLU A 115 39.72 2.62 -21.06
CA GLU A 115 40.02 3.15 -22.39
C GLU A 115 41.07 4.28 -22.33
N GLY A 116 40.93 5.21 -21.39
CA GLY A 116 41.90 6.28 -21.17
C GLY A 116 43.30 5.74 -20.86
N GLN A 117 43.41 4.71 -20.02
CA GLN A 117 44.68 4.04 -19.72
C GLN A 117 45.31 3.41 -20.96
N LYS A 118 44.52 2.76 -21.83
CA LYS A 118 45.03 2.21 -23.10
C LYS A 118 45.59 3.31 -24.00
N ILE A 119 44.91 4.46 -24.11
CA ILE A 119 45.37 5.59 -24.91
C ILE A 119 46.70 6.15 -24.38
N ILE A 120 46.84 6.28 -23.05
CA ILE A 120 48.09 6.73 -22.42
C ILE A 120 49.24 5.73 -22.69
N ALA A 121 48.96 4.42 -22.59
CA ALA A 121 49.93 3.39 -22.88
C ALA A 121 50.40 3.41 -24.35
N LEU A 122 49.49 3.65 -25.31
CA LEU A 122 49.83 3.81 -26.73
C LEU A 122 50.64 5.08 -27.02
N LYS A 123 50.42 6.16 -26.27
CA LYS A 123 51.09 7.45 -26.49
C LYS A 123 52.47 7.53 -25.83
N SER A 124 52.77 6.67 -24.87
CA SER A 124 54.07 6.59 -24.20
C SER A 124 55.04 5.83 -25.11
N PRO A 125 55.96 6.50 -25.85
CA PRO A 125 56.89 5.79 -26.71
C PRO A 125 57.84 5.00 -25.82
N HIS A 126 58.09 3.74 -26.19
CA HIS A 126 59.19 2.96 -25.63
C HIS A 126 60.47 3.80 -25.67
N THR A 127 61.03 4.07 -24.49
CA THR A 127 62.43 4.46 -24.32
C THR A 127 63.26 3.20 -24.17
#